data_AF-A0A8S0TU50-F1
#
_entry.id   AF-A0A8S0TU50-F1
#
_cell.length_a   1.000
_cell.length_b   1.000
_cell.length_c   1.000
_cell.angle_alpha   90.00
_cell.angle_beta   90.00
_cell.angle_gamma   90.00
#
_symmetry.space_group_name_H-M   'P 1'
#
loop_
_entity.id
_entity.type
_entity.pdbx_description
1 polymer ?
#
loop_
_entity_poly.entity_id
_entity_poly.type
_entity_poly.pdbx_seq_one_letter_code
_entity_poly.pdbx_strand_id
1 'polypeptide(L)' 'MESILARALEYTLKYWLKSFSRDQFKWQGRTVQLSNLDMNGDALHASLGLPPALNVSTAKVGKFEIIVSNSSA' A
#
# COMPACT_ATOMS: atom_id res chain seq x y z
N MET A 1 -5.70 20.46 1.12
CA MET A 1 -5.69 19.56 -0.07
C MET A 1 -4.94 18.26 0.23
N GLU A 2 -3.80 18.30 0.92
CA GLU A 2 -3.05 17.12 1.39
C GLU A 2 -3.92 16.09 2.16
N SER A 3 -4.92 16.55 2.91
CA SER A 3 -5.74 15.68 3.77
C SER A 3 -6.69 14.72 3.04
N ILE A 4 -7.12 15.02 1.80
CA ILE A 4 -8.01 14.11 1.05
C ILE A 4 -7.20 13.02 0.37
N LEU A 5 -6.11 13.38 -0.31
CA LEU A 5 -5.19 12.42 -0.92
C LEU A 5 -4.59 11.48 0.12
N ALA A 6 -4.12 12.01 1.25
CA ALA A 6 -3.58 11.21 2.33
C ALA A 6 -4.62 10.22 2.89
N ARG A 7 -5.88 10.63 3.04
CA ARG A 7 -6.96 9.73 3.50
C ARG A 7 -7.30 8.66 2.47
N ALA A 8 -7.35 9.02 1.19
CA ALA A 8 -7.60 8.07 0.11
C ALA A 8 -6.49 7.02 0.04
N LEU A 9 -5.22 7.45 0.05
CA LEU A 9 -4.07 6.57 0.08
C LEU A 9 -4.07 5.70 1.33
N GLU A 10 -4.32 6.27 2.51
CA GLU A 10 -4.39 5.47 3.74
C GLU A 10 -5.46 4.37 3.64
N TYR A 11 -6.65 4.69 3.14
CA TYR A 11 -7.72 3.71 3.02
C TYR A 11 -7.32 2.56 2.08
N THR A 12 -6.76 2.89 0.92
CA THR A 12 -6.25 1.89 -0.03
C THR A 12 -5.12 1.07 0.58
N LEU A 13 -4.15 1.70 1.23
CA LEU A 13 -2.99 1.02 1.80
C LEU A 13 -3.38 0.11 2.97
N LYS A 14 -4.35 0.49 3.81
CA LYS A 14 -4.89 -0.39 4.86
C LYS A 14 -5.51 -1.66 4.31
N TYR A 15 -6.16 -1.60 3.16
CA TYR A 15 -6.74 -2.79 2.52
C TYR A 15 -5.67 -3.73 1.98
N TRP A 16 -4.64 -3.17 1.33
CA TRP A 16 -3.58 -3.92 0.65
C TRP A 16 -2.46 -4.41 1.56
N LEU A 17 -2.13 -3.65 2.60
CA LEU A 17 -0.99 -3.88 3.48
C LEU A 17 -1.50 -4.24 4.88
N LYS A 18 -1.51 -5.54 5.18
CA LYS A 18 -2.01 -6.11 6.44
C LYS A 18 -1.31 -5.53 7.67
N SER A 19 -0.01 -5.29 7.59
CA SER A 19 0.80 -4.71 8.68
C SER A 19 0.95 -3.19 8.57
N PHE A 20 0.07 -2.51 7.83
CA PHE A 20 0.08 -1.06 7.73
C PHE A 20 -0.14 -0.40 9.09
N SER A 21 0.70 0.59 9.41
CA SER A 21 0.51 1.47 10.55
C SER A 21 0.51 2.93 10.11
N ARG A 22 -0.45 3.69 10.63
CA ARG A 22 -0.51 5.15 10.43
C ARG A 22 0.75 5.84 10.97
N ASP A 23 1.42 5.27 11.97
CA ASP A 23 2.65 5.87 12.51
C ASP A 23 3.81 5.86 11.50
N GLN A 24 3.86 4.82 10.65
CA GLN A 24 4.83 4.74 9.56
C GLN A 24 4.40 5.56 8.34
N PHE A 25 3.09 5.79 8.16
CA PHE A 25 2.53 6.57 7.04
C PHE A 25 2.69 8.08 7.27
N LYS A 26 3.90 8.57 7.04
CA LYS A 26 4.27 9.98 7.15
C LYS A 26 4.74 10.50 5.80
N TRP A 27 4.26 11.68 5.44
CA TRP A 27 4.71 12.38 4.24
C TRP A 27 6.05 13.07 4.53
N GLN A 28 7.04 12.81 3.68
CA GLN A 28 8.29 13.55 3.60
C GLN A 28 8.27 14.35 2.31
N GLY A 29 7.79 15.59 2.39
CA GLY A 29 7.47 16.38 1.20
C GLY A 29 6.38 15.70 0.37
N ARG A 30 6.72 15.28 -0.86
CA ARG A 30 5.79 14.57 -1.77
C ARG A 30 5.98 13.05 -1.77
N THR A 31 6.77 12.54 -0.84
CA THR A 31 7.14 11.14 -0.76
C THR A 31 6.49 10.50 0.46
N VAL A 32 5.92 9.31 0.28
CA VAL A 32 5.54 8.41 1.37
C VAL A 32 6.43 7.19 1.28
N GLN A 33 7.07 6.83 2.40
CA GLN A 33 7.84 5.60 2.51
C GLN A 33 7.30 4.74 3.64
N LEU A 34 7.08 3.46 3.34
CA LEU A 34 6.75 2.42 4.29
C LEU A 34 7.75 1.27 4.13
N SER A 35 7.94 0.49 5.18
CA SER A 35 8.92 -0.61 5.15
C SER A 35 8.47 -1.74 6.05
N ASN A 36 8.96 -2.94 5.74
CA ASN A 36 8.69 -4.16 6.49
C ASN A 36 7.17 -4.43 6.66
N LEU A 37 6.47 -4.49 5.54
CA LEU A 37 5.02 -4.67 5.50
C LEU A 37 4.66 -6.09 5.06
N ASP A 38 3.60 -6.64 5.65
CA ASP A 38 2.92 -7.82 5.13
C ASP A 38 1.75 -7.38 4.24
N MET A 39 1.57 -8.04 3.10
CA MET A 39 0.45 -7.76 2.19
C MET A 39 -0.76 -8.63 2.54
N ASN A 40 -1.95 -8.12 2.19
CA ASN A 40 -3.18 -8.88 2.28
C ASN A 40 -3.24 -9.95 1.17
N GLY A 41 -3.26 -11.21 1.58
CA GLY A 41 -3.29 -12.36 0.67
C GLY A 41 -4.56 -12.42 -0.18
N ASP A 42 -5.71 -12.02 0.35
CA ASP A 42 -6.98 -11.98 -0.38
C ASP A 42 -6.97 -10.90 -1.47
N ALA A 43 -6.43 -9.72 -1.16
CA ALA A 43 -6.28 -8.64 -2.12
C ALA A 43 -5.35 -9.06 -3.28
N LEU A 44 -4.28 -9.80 -2.98
CA LEU A 44 -3.38 -10.37 -4.00
C LEU A 44 -4.05 -11.47 -4.81
N HIS A 45 -4.79 -12.38 -4.17
CA HIS A 45 -5.52 -13.44 -4.87
C HIS A 45 -6.49 -12.86 -5.89
N ALA A 46 -7.32 -11.89 -5.47
CA ALA A 46 -8.28 -11.23 -6.34
C ALA A 46 -7.61 -10.49 -7.51
N SER A 47 -6.45 -9.88 -7.26
CA SER A 47 -5.76 -9.05 -8.27
C SER A 47 -4.91 -9.84 -9.24
N LEU A 48 -4.40 -11.00 -8.82
CA LEU A 48 -3.62 -11.91 -9.67
C LEU A 48 -4.49 -12.97 -10.36
N GLY A 49 -5.77 -13.06 -9.99
CA GLY A 49 -6.69 -14.07 -10.54
C GLY A 49 -6.24 -15.49 -10.22
N LEU A 50 -5.72 -15.71 -9.00
CA LEU A 50 -5.29 -17.05 -8.61
C LEU A 50 -6.48 -18.03 -8.65
N PRO A 51 -6.26 -19.30 -9.03
CA PRO A 51 -7.29 -20.32 -8.91
C PRO A 51 -7.61 -20.58 -7.43
N PRO A 52 -8.84 -21.00 -7.10
CA PRO A 52 -9.29 -21.18 -5.70
C PRO A 52 -8.50 -22.25 -4.92
N ALA A 53 -7.78 -23.12 -5.61
CA ALA A 53 -6.89 -24.11 -4.99
C ALA A 53 -5.57 -23.50 -4.46
N LEU A 54 -5.21 -22.30 -4.89
CA LEU A 54 -3.98 -21.62 -4.48
C LEU A 54 -4.29 -20.47 -3.52
N ASN A 55 -3.53 -20.41 -2.44
CA ASN A 55 -3.66 -19.38 -1.41
C ASN A 55 -2.31 -18.68 -1.22
N VAL A 56 -2.34 -17.36 -1.02
CA VAL A 56 -1.14 -16.59 -0.72
C VAL A 56 -0.77 -16.82 0.75
N SER A 57 0.15 -17.75 1.02
CA SER A 57 0.59 -18.06 2.38
C SER A 57 1.47 -16.97 3.00
N THR A 58 2.27 -16.27 2.19
CA THR A 58 3.13 -15.17 2.65
C THR A 58 3.36 -14.18 1.51
N ALA A 59 3.23 -12.89 1.80
CA ALA A 59 3.59 -11.81 0.89
C ALA A 59 4.13 -10.65 1.70
N LYS A 60 5.35 -10.22 1.41
CA LYS A 60 6.07 -9.19 2.17
C LYS A 60 6.62 -8.12 1.24
N VAL A 61 6.58 -6.88 1.70
CA VAL A 61 7.16 -5.72 1.02
C VAL A 61 8.24 -5.12 1.93
N GLY A 62 9.49 -5.23 1.50
CA GLY A 62 10.63 -4.69 2.24
C GLY A 62 10.61 -3.16 2.30
N LYS A 63 10.38 -2.51 1.17
CA LYS A 63 10.24 -1.06 1.03
C LYS A 63 9.11 -0.75 0.05
N PHE A 64 8.22 0.15 0.42
CA PHE A 64 7.15 0.67 -0.41
C PHE A 64 7.26 2.19 -0.45
N GLU A 65 7.43 2.76 -1.63
CA GLU A 65 7.63 4.19 -1.82
C GLU A 65 6.63 4.74 -2.84
N ILE A 66 5.95 5.83 -2.47
CA ILE A 66 5.09 6.59 -3.37
C ILE A 66 5.67 7.98 -3.48
N ILE A 67 5.95 8.43 -4.70
CA ILE A 67 6.36 9.80 -5.00
C ILE A 67 5.24 10.44 -5.81
N VAL A 68 4.62 11.49 -5.27
CA VAL A 68 3.55 12.23 -5.94
C VAL A 68 4.16 13.40 -6.70
N SER A 69 3.93 13.47 -8.01
CA SER A 69 4.35 14.59 -8.87
C SER A 69 3.14 15.20 -9.56
N ASN A 70 3.17 16.52 -9.75
CA ASN A 70 2.21 17.17 -10.64
C ASN A 70 2.63 16.90 -12.09
N SER A 71 1.73 16.31 -12.88
CA SER A 71 1.89 16.22 -14.33
C SER A 71 1.42 17.54 -14.95
N SER A 72 2.13 18.63 -14.72
CA SER A 72 1.99 19.85 -15.52
C SER A 72 3.14 19.87 -16.51
N ALA A 73 2.87 19.40 -17.73
CA ALA A 73 3.67 19.66 -18.92
C ALA A 73 3.30 21.04 -19.47
#